data_AF-A0A483ABV5-F1
#
_entry.id   AF-A0A483ABV5-F1
#
_cell.length_a   1.000
_cell.length_b   1.000
_cell.length_c   1.000
_cell.angle_alpha   90.00
_cell.angle_beta   90.00
_cell.angle_gamma   90.00
#
_symmetry.space_group_name_H-M   'P 1'
#
loop_
_entity.id
_entity.type
_entity.pdbx_description
1 polymer ?
#
loop_
_entity_poly.entity_id
_entity_poly.type
_entity_poly.pdbx_seq_one_letter_code
_entity_poly.pdbx_strand_id
1 'polypeptide(L)'
;MQCHSPAAAKEGKTKLDAKKSLSEGVNCIACHSLTKFKGTKKPDGGLRLGMYSTDQIQGPNGTTDRKHRRFGKGGVVANNPDLFRTSKACLGCHDKRNNSKKVPLCQTGEEIISTGGSTTCQSCHMPVIDGISNHTMEGGHSAEMVSKGLVMTINAKKVSDMLQIKVNATNLLPHNFPTGAPFRNFYITVTAQNSNGDILWESSKTHPIKNDKQAMFMYIIGDDDNKPAPPPRATKVLGDTRLKPNETRILNYEIPSNDVVIVTAKAYYDLLLVPIKNKFGSKLPKNLLQPKEIAKAIVVVE
;
A
#
# COMPACT_ATOMS: atom_id res chain seq x y z
N MET A 1 -15.32 12.29 -0.25
CA MET A 1 -16.03 11.89 -1.49
C MET A 1 -15.17 12.06 -2.74
N GLN A 2 -14.35 13.12 -2.85
CA GLN A 2 -13.52 13.40 -4.05
C GLN A 2 -12.67 12.22 -4.59
N CYS A 3 -12.22 11.30 -3.72
CA CYS A 3 -11.47 10.10 -4.14
C CYS A 3 -12.25 8.79 -4.05
N HIS A 4 -13.31 8.72 -3.23
CA HIS A 4 -14.01 7.47 -2.91
C HIS A 4 -15.38 7.33 -3.60
N SER A 5 -15.98 8.45 -3.97
CA SER A 5 -17.26 8.52 -4.70
C SER A 5 -17.24 9.79 -5.58
N PRO A 6 -16.41 9.83 -6.64
CA PRO A 6 -16.17 11.07 -7.39
C PRO A 6 -17.42 11.61 -8.08
N ALA A 7 -18.32 10.73 -8.54
CA ALA A 7 -19.61 11.15 -9.09
C ALA A 7 -20.46 11.91 -8.05
N ALA A 8 -20.47 11.44 -6.81
CA ALA A 8 -21.20 12.10 -5.72
C ALA A 8 -20.58 13.46 -5.37
N ALA A 9 -19.24 13.53 -5.38
CA ALA A 9 -18.53 14.79 -5.21
C ALA A 9 -18.82 15.80 -6.34
N LYS A 10 -18.87 15.35 -7.60
CA LYS A 10 -19.21 16.19 -8.77
C LYS A 10 -20.62 16.78 -8.65
N GLU A 11 -21.56 16.01 -8.09
CA GLU A 11 -22.96 16.42 -7.92
C GLU A 11 -23.26 17.13 -6.59
N GLY A 12 -22.26 17.30 -5.70
CA GLY A 12 -22.50 17.85 -4.37
C GLY A 12 -23.42 17.00 -3.49
N LYS A 13 -23.53 15.69 -3.76
CA LYS A 13 -24.42 14.76 -3.04
C LYS A 13 -23.66 13.91 -2.04
N THR A 14 -24.28 13.69 -0.88
CA THR A 14 -23.74 12.83 0.20
C THR A 14 -24.52 11.53 0.38
N LYS A 15 -25.77 11.46 -0.11
CA LYS A 15 -26.61 10.26 -0.09
C LYS A 15 -26.18 9.31 -1.23
N LEU A 16 -25.22 8.43 -0.94
CA LEU A 16 -24.55 7.59 -1.95
C LEU A 16 -25.43 6.48 -2.52
N ASP A 17 -26.47 6.07 -1.80
CA ASP A 17 -27.47 5.09 -2.23
C ASP A 17 -28.60 5.69 -3.07
N ALA A 18 -28.61 7.02 -3.27
CA ALA A 18 -29.67 7.69 -4.02
C ALA A 18 -29.71 7.29 -5.51
N LYS A 19 -28.59 6.82 -6.08
CA LYS A 19 -28.52 6.26 -7.44
C LYS A 19 -27.24 5.46 -7.65
N LYS A 20 -27.29 4.51 -8.59
CA LYS A 20 -26.20 3.56 -8.87
C LYS A 20 -24.84 4.22 -9.12
N SER A 21 -24.79 5.30 -9.90
CA SER A 21 -23.53 5.97 -10.21
C SER A 21 -22.85 6.65 -9.01
N LEU A 22 -23.57 6.89 -7.90
CA LEU A 22 -22.99 7.41 -6.66
C LEU A 22 -22.45 6.29 -5.77
N SER A 23 -23.10 5.12 -5.79
CA SER A 23 -22.73 3.95 -4.99
C SER A 23 -21.58 3.13 -5.60
N GLU A 24 -21.38 3.21 -6.92
CA GLU A 24 -20.30 2.49 -7.63
C GLU A 24 -18.88 2.96 -7.27
N GLY A 25 -18.74 4.07 -6.54
CA GLY A 25 -17.44 4.60 -6.12
C GLY A 25 -16.63 5.13 -7.30
N VAL A 26 -15.40 4.65 -7.47
CA VAL A 26 -14.53 5.00 -8.61
C VAL A 26 -14.85 4.06 -9.78
N ASN A 27 -15.72 4.51 -10.68
CA ASN A 27 -16.18 3.73 -11.82
C ASN A 27 -15.55 4.17 -13.16
N CYS A 28 -15.96 3.53 -14.27
CA CYS A 28 -15.45 3.82 -15.61
C CYS A 28 -15.57 5.31 -15.95
N ILE A 29 -16.73 5.90 -15.71
CA ILE A 29 -17.00 7.30 -16.06
C ILE A 29 -16.19 8.24 -15.16
N ALA A 30 -16.02 7.92 -13.87
CA ALA A 30 -15.16 8.71 -12.99
C ALA A 30 -13.76 8.82 -13.59
N CYS A 31 -13.08 7.71 -13.89
CA CYS A 31 -11.72 7.73 -14.44
C CYS A 31 -11.65 8.27 -15.88
N HIS A 32 -12.54 7.81 -16.76
CA HIS A 32 -12.48 8.17 -18.17
C HIS A 32 -13.08 9.55 -18.50
N SER A 33 -13.68 10.23 -17.55
CA SER A 33 -14.05 11.65 -17.71
C SER A 33 -12.94 12.62 -17.30
N LEU A 34 -11.83 12.11 -16.74
CA LEU A 34 -10.68 12.94 -16.38
C LEU A 34 -10.07 13.62 -17.60
N THR A 35 -9.66 14.88 -17.43
CA THR A 35 -9.09 15.69 -18.52
C THR A 35 -7.64 16.07 -18.26
N LYS A 36 -7.31 16.45 -17.03
CA LYS A 36 -5.98 16.96 -16.70
C LYS A 36 -5.67 16.76 -15.21
N PHE A 37 -4.43 16.42 -14.92
CA PHE A 37 -3.88 16.54 -13.58
C PHE A 37 -3.20 17.90 -13.42
N LYS A 38 -3.63 18.68 -12.41
CA LYS A 38 -3.07 20.02 -12.12
C LYS A 38 -2.18 20.03 -10.87
N GLY A 39 -1.77 18.87 -10.35
CA GLY A 39 -1.14 18.73 -9.05
C GLY A 39 -2.13 18.75 -7.88
N THR A 40 -1.74 18.18 -6.74
CA THR A 40 -2.54 18.13 -5.51
C THR A 40 -2.33 19.31 -4.57
N LYS A 41 -1.42 20.24 -4.90
CA LYS A 41 -1.25 21.50 -4.17
C LYS A 41 -2.00 22.62 -4.89
N LYS A 42 -2.77 23.42 -4.16
CA LYS A 42 -3.39 24.63 -4.73
C LYS A 42 -2.42 25.83 -4.67
N PRO A 43 -2.56 26.82 -5.58
CA PRO A 43 -1.73 28.04 -5.56
C PRO A 43 -1.83 28.85 -4.26
N ASP A 44 -3.03 28.93 -3.68
CA ASP A 44 -3.36 29.62 -2.42
C ASP A 44 -3.00 28.82 -1.15
N GLY A 45 -2.43 27.63 -1.33
CA GLY A 45 -2.16 26.69 -0.24
C GLY A 45 -3.29 25.69 -0.03
N GLY A 46 -2.97 24.60 0.68
CA GLY A 46 -3.89 23.49 0.91
C GLY A 46 -3.95 22.49 -0.25
N LEU A 47 -4.76 21.45 -0.05
CA LEU A 47 -4.83 20.30 -0.94
C LEU A 47 -5.97 20.41 -1.95
N ARG A 48 -5.67 19.94 -3.15
CA ARG A 48 -6.59 19.68 -4.24
C ARG A 48 -6.68 18.17 -4.42
N LEU A 49 -7.71 17.57 -3.86
CA LEU A 49 -7.96 16.14 -3.96
C LEU A 49 -8.95 15.83 -5.08
N GLY A 50 -8.79 14.66 -5.68
CA GLY A 50 -9.69 14.13 -6.68
C GLY A 50 -9.44 14.71 -8.07
N MET A 51 -10.54 15.00 -8.77
CA MET A 51 -10.62 14.84 -10.23
C MET A 51 -11.02 16.15 -10.92
N TYR A 52 -10.34 16.47 -12.03
CA TYR A 52 -10.84 17.40 -13.04
C TYR A 52 -11.51 16.60 -14.14
N SER A 53 -12.83 16.71 -14.24
CA SER A 53 -13.61 15.95 -15.20
C SER A 53 -14.42 16.85 -16.13
N THR A 54 -14.75 16.33 -17.31
CA THR A 54 -15.76 16.89 -18.22
C THR A 54 -16.88 15.88 -18.41
N ASP A 55 -17.82 16.16 -19.31
CA ASP A 55 -18.80 15.17 -19.77
C ASP A 55 -18.30 14.39 -21.00
N GLN A 56 -17.05 14.63 -21.42
CA GLN A 56 -16.41 13.93 -22.53
C GLN A 56 -15.58 12.76 -22.02
N ILE A 57 -15.93 11.55 -22.46
CA ILE A 57 -15.16 10.34 -22.19
C ILE A 57 -13.89 10.33 -23.04
N GLN A 58 -12.79 9.95 -22.41
CA GLN A 58 -11.44 9.99 -22.93
C GLN A 58 -10.68 8.70 -22.62
N GLY A 59 -9.67 8.40 -23.43
CA GLY A 59 -8.77 7.29 -23.23
C GLY A 59 -7.42 7.51 -23.94
N PRO A 60 -6.49 6.56 -23.85
CA PRO A 60 -5.12 6.77 -24.35
C PRO A 60 -5.04 6.96 -25.87
N ASN A 61 -5.92 6.31 -26.65
CA ASN A 61 -5.86 6.34 -28.12
C ASN A 61 -7.04 7.07 -28.78
N GLY A 62 -8.06 7.47 -28.02
CA GLY A 62 -9.37 7.83 -28.58
C GLY A 62 -10.03 6.67 -29.33
N THR A 63 -11.34 6.71 -29.54
CA THR A 63 -12.01 5.69 -30.35
C THR A 63 -13.39 6.13 -30.82
N THR A 64 -13.80 5.61 -31.98
CA THR A 64 -15.18 5.59 -32.44
C THR A 64 -15.72 4.16 -32.47
N ASP A 65 -15.16 3.25 -31.68
CA ASP A 65 -15.69 1.88 -31.59
C ASP A 65 -17.12 1.87 -31.05
N ARG A 66 -17.99 1.04 -31.64
CA ARG A 66 -19.42 0.97 -31.33
C ARG A 66 -19.67 0.67 -29.86
N LYS A 67 -18.83 -0.14 -29.20
CA LYS A 67 -18.98 -0.48 -27.77
C LYS A 67 -18.72 0.72 -26.85
N HIS A 68 -17.93 1.69 -27.33
CA HIS A 68 -17.50 2.88 -26.61
C HIS A 68 -18.28 4.15 -26.99
N ARG A 69 -18.82 4.23 -28.21
CA ARG A 69 -19.60 5.40 -28.69
C ARG A 69 -20.74 5.79 -27.76
N ARG A 70 -21.41 4.81 -27.13
CA ARG A 70 -22.54 5.05 -26.21
C ARG A 70 -22.19 5.89 -24.98
N PHE A 71 -20.91 5.98 -24.64
CA PHE A 71 -20.40 6.78 -23.53
C PHE A 71 -19.78 8.10 -23.99
N GLY A 72 -19.34 8.19 -25.24
CA GLY A 72 -18.72 9.37 -25.81
C GLY A 72 -19.75 10.42 -26.26
N LYS A 73 -19.50 11.70 -25.97
CA LYS A 73 -20.31 12.78 -26.54
C LYS A 73 -20.07 12.83 -28.06
N GLY A 74 -21.15 13.00 -28.83
CA GLY A 74 -21.07 12.95 -30.30
C GLY A 74 -20.65 11.59 -30.86
N GLY A 75 -20.71 10.51 -30.06
CA GLY A 75 -20.31 9.17 -30.48
C GLY A 75 -18.80 8.95 -30.54
N VAL A 76 -17.99 9.79 -29.88
CA VAL A 76 -16.53 9.71 -29.89
C VAL A 76 -15.98 9.66 -28.47
N VAL A 77 -15.03 8.76 -28.20
CA VAL A 77 -14.14 8.84 -27.04
C VAL A 77 -12.89 9.59 -27.47
N ALA A 78 -12.56 10.68 -26.79
CA ALA A 78 -11.44 11.53 -27.16
C ALA A 78 -10.09 10.92 -26.73
N ASN A 79 -9.03 11.25 -27.46
CA ASN A 79 -7.67 10.84 -27.13
C ASN A 79 -7.07 11.77 -26.06
N ASN A 80 -6.45 11.18 -25.03
CA ASN A 80 -5.72 11.92 -24.00
C ASN A 80 -4.54 11.07 -23.45
N PRO A 81 -3.54 10.76 -24.29
CA PRO A 81 -2.43 9.92 -23.89
C PRO A 81 -1.60 10.52 -22.75
N ASP A 82 -1.45 11.85 -22.68
CA ASP A 82 -0.70 12.52 -21.61
C ASP A 82 -1.23 12.14 -20.22
N LEU A 83 -2.55 12.09 -20.07
CA LEU A 83 -3.18 11.68 -18.83
C LEU A 83 -3.16 10.16 -18.66
N PHE A 84 -3.67 9.41 -19.64
CA PHE A 84 -3.98 7.98 -19.46
C PHE A 84 -2.75 7.05 -19.59
N ARG A 85 -1.63 7.52 -20.16
CA ARG A 85 -0.37 6.76 -20.24
C ARG A 85 0.64 7.12 -19.15
N THR A 86 0.31 8.04 -18.24
CA THR A 86 1.22 8.48 -17.17
C THR A 86 0.55 8.39 -15.79
N SER A 87 1.34 8.49 -14.72
CA SER A 87 0.83 8.47 -13.34
C SER A 87 -0.19 9.59 -13.04
N LYS A 88 -0.30 10.61 -13.91
CA LYS A 88 -1.29 11.70 -13.80
C LYS A 88 -2.73 11.18 -13.64
N ALA A 89 -3.08 10.04 -14.25
CA ALA A 89 -4.40 9.42 -14.09
C ALA A 89 -4.71 8.99 -12.64
N CYS A 90 -3.67 8.73 -11.83
CA CYS A 90 -3.79 8.17 -10.49
C CYS A 90 -3.60 9.24 -9.39
N LEU A 91 -2.70 10.19 -9.65
CA LEU A 91 -2.16 11.11 -8.64
C LEU A 91 -3.21 12.08 -8.07
N GLY A 92 -4.32 12.35 -8.75
CA GLY A 92 -5.43 13.13 -8.16
C GLY A 92 -5.95 12.53 -6.84
N CYS A 93 -5.92 11.20 -6.71
CA CYS A 93 -6.37 10.48 -5.52
C CYS A 93 -5.23 9.85 -4.72
N HIS A 94 -4.14 9.46 -5.39
CA HIS A 94 -3.06 8.67 -4.81
C HIS A 94 -1.77 9.45 -4.52
N ASP A 95 -1.69 10.75 -4.84
CA ASP A 95 -0.48 11.53 -4.56
C ASP A 95 -0.30 11.79 -3.05
N LYS A 96 -1.20 12.59 -2.48
CA LYS A 96 -1.09 13.05 -1.08
C LYS A 96 -2.44 13.31 -0.43
N ARG A 97 -2.55 13.00 0.86
CA ARG A 97 -3.67 13.41 1.72
C ARG A 97 -3.16 13.72 3.11
N ASN A 98 -3.48 14.90 3.63
CA ASN A 98 -3.14 15.30 4.99
C ASN A 98 -4.38 15.27 5.91
N ASN A 99 -4.16 15.27 7.22
CA ASN A 99 -5.18 15.63 8.20
C ASN A 99 -5.33 17.16 8.31
N SER A 100 -6.26 17.62 9.17
CA SER A 100 -6.50 19.06 9.41
C SER A 100 -5.29 19.80 9.99
N LYS A 101 -4.37 19.09 10.65
CA LYS A 101 -3.12 19.61 11.20
C LYS A 101 -1.94 19.47 10.24
N LYS A 102 -2.20 19.21 8.96
CA LYS A 102 -1.21 19.07 7.86
C LYS A 102 -0.28 17.87 7.98
N VAL A 103 -0.52 16.93 8.90
CA VAL A 103 0.23 15.66 8.96
C VAL A 103 -0.16 14.81 7.76
N PRO A 104 0.80 14.29 6.97
CA PRO A 104 0.50 13.41 5.86
C PRO A 104 -0.06 12.08 6.36
N LEU A 105 -1.16 11.65 5.74
CA LEU A 105 -1.84 10.37 5.99
C LEU A 105 -1.62 9.40 4.82
N CYS A 106 -1.50 9.94 3.61
CA CYS A 106 -1.10 9.23 2.40
C CYS A 106 -0.11 10.14 1.68
N GLN A 107 0.96 9.55 1.13
CA GLN A 107 2.07 10.27 0.52
C GLN A 107 2.76 9.47 -0.60
N THR A 108 2.02 8.59 -1.29
CA THR A 108 2.57 7.72 -2.34
C THR A 108 3.21 8.52 -3.47
N GLY A 109 2.69 9.71 -3.80
CA GLY A 109 3.29 10.57 -4.83
C GLY A 109 4.70 11.02 -4.47
N GLU A 110 4.91 11.50 -3.24
CA GLU A 110 6.24 11.91 -2.75
C GLU A 110 7.20 10.72 -2.67
N GLU A 111 6.71 9.54 -2.29
CA GLU A 111 7.50 8.31 -2.28
C GLU A 111 7.99 7.94 -3.69
N ILE A 112 7.14 8.01 -4.72
CA ILE A 112 7.51 7.72 -6.12
C ILE A 112 8.48 8.77 -6.70
N ILE A 113 8.26 10.04 -6.39
CA ILE A 113 9.14 11.12 -6.86
C ILE A 113 10.55 10.92 -6.32
N SER A 114 10.72 10.37 -5.10
CA SER A 114 12.04 10.12 -4.52
C SER A 114 12.92 9.13 -5.30
N THR A 115 12.33 8.33 -6.20
CA THR A 115 13.05 7.41 -7.09
C THR A 115 13.12 7.90 -8.55
N GLY A 116 12.88 9.19 -8.78
CA GLY A 116 12.90 9.81 -10.11
C GLY A 116 11.59 9.73 -10.89
N GLY A 117 10.57 9.01 -10.40
CA GLY A 117 9.20 9.05 -10.94
C GLY A 117 9.02 8.55 -12.38
N SER A 118 9.99 7.80 -12.93
CA SER A 118 9.97 7.32 -14.32
C SER A 118 9.03 6.13 -14.55
N THR A 119 8.79 5.31 -13.53
CA THR A 119 7.88 4.17 -13.60
C THR A 119 6.43 4.64 -13.42
N THR A 120 5.57 4.33 -14.39
CA THR A 120 4.15 4.70 -14.31
C THR A 120 3.38 3.71 -13.44
N CYS A 121 2.39 4.19 -12.69
CA CYS A 121 1.53 3.33 -11.87
C CYS A 121 0.91 2.18 -12.70
N GLN A 122 0.50 2.51 -13.93
CA GLN A 122 -0.14 1.58 -14.86
C GLN A 122 0.75 0.42 -15.28
N SER A 123 2.08 0.62 -15.34
CA SER A 123 2.99 -0.46 -15.75
C SER A 123 2.92 -1.68 -14.83
N CYS A 124 2.65 -1.46 -13.53
CA CYS A 124 2.50 -2.54 -12.54
C CYS A 124 1.03 -2.82 -12.16
N HIS A 125 0.19 -1.78 -12.06
CA HIS A 125 -1.20 -1.93 -11.58
C HIS A 125 -2.25 -2.07 -12.70
N MET A 126 -1.86 -1.82 -13.95
CA MET A 126 -2.71 -2.03 -15.13
C MET A 126 -1.94 -2.73 -16.26
N PRO A 127 -1.26 -3.86 -15.98
CA PRO A 127 -0.45 -4.54 -16.97
C PRO A 127 -1.31 -4.96 -18.17
N VAL A 128 -0.70 -5.01 -19.36
CA VAL A 128 -1.39 -5.47 -20.56
C VAL A 128 -1.46 -6.99 -20.53
N ILE A 129 -2.66 -7.55 -20.55
CA ILE A 129 -2.94 -8.98 -20.64
C ILE A 129 -3.81 -9.18 -21.89
N ASP A 130 -3.37 -10.07 -22.78
CA ASP A 130 -4.04 -10.33 -24.07
C ASP A 130 -4.33 -9.06 -24.89
N GLY A 131 -3.38 -8.12 -24.88
CA GLY A 131 -3.48 -6.85 -25.61
C GLY A 131 -4.38 -5.79 -24.96
N ILE A 132 -4.93 -6.04 -23.78
CA ILE A 132 -5.81 -5.10 -23.05
C ILE A 132 -5.21 -4.76 -21.69
N SER A 133 -5.21 -3.48 -21.31
CA SER A 133 -4.82 -3.08 -19.95
C SER A 133 -5.77 -3.69 -18.92
N ASN A 134 -5.21 -4.43 -17.97
CA ASN A 134 -5.95 -4.98 -16.85
C ASN A 134 -6.46 -3.84 -15.94
N HIS A 135 -7.73 -3.90 -15.54
CA HIS A 135 -8.38 -2.91 -14.69
C HIS A 135 -8.71 -3.43 -13.28
N THR A 136 -8.19 -4.59 -12.87
CA THR A 136 -8.35 -5.10 -11.49
C THR A 136 -7.68 -4.20 -10.46
N MET A 137 -6.56 -3.56 -10.81
CA MET A 137 -5.84 -2.56 -10.00
C MET A 137 -5.60 -3.02 -8.56
N GLU A 138 -5.12 -4.26 -8.41
CA GLU A 138 -4.95 -4.86 -7.10
C GLU A 138 -3.91 -4.11 -6.24
N GLY A 139 -4.04 -4.28 -4.93
CA GLY A 139 -3.17 -3.69 -3.92
C GLY A 139 -3.36 -4.40 -2.58
N GLY A 140 -3.39 -3.65 -1.48
CA GLY A 140 -3.40 -4.23 -0.11
C GLY A 140 -4.51 -5.24 0.22
N HIS A 141 -5.61 -5.31 -0.54
CA HIS A 141 -6.67 -6.32 -0.34
C HIS A 141 -6.40 -7.65 -1.06
N SER A 142 -5.30 -7.77 -1.81
CA SER A 142 -4.84 -9.00 -2.45
C SER A 142 -3.47 -9.36 -1.89
N ALA A 143 -3.40 -10.46 -1.13
CA ALA A 143 -2.13 -10.94 -0.57
C ALA A 143 -1.15 -11.34 -1.68
N GLU A 144 -1.67 -11.87 -2.80
CA GLU A 144 -0.88 -12.22 -3.98
C GLU A 144 -0.26 -11.00 -4.65
N MET A 145 -0.99 -9.87 -4.72
CA MET A 145 -0.42 -8.63 -5.24
C MET A 145 0.63 -8.06 -4.27
N VAL A 146 0.36 -8.12 -2.97
CA VAL A 146 1.30 -7.60 -1.96
C VAL A 146 2.59 -8.41 -1.91
N SER A 147 2.53 -9.74 -2.05
CA SER A 147 3.72 -10.61 -2.03
C SER A 147 4.71 -10.28 -3.16
N LYS A 148 4.21 -9.85 -4.33
CA LYS A 148 5.05 -9.44 -5.47
C LYS A 148 5.93 -8.21 -5.18
N GLY A 149 5.62 -7.43 -4.14
CA GLY A 149 6.38 -6.23 -3.77
C GLY A 149 7.57 -6.46 -2.83
N LEU A 150 7.70 -7.65 -2.25
CA LEU A 150 8.70 -7.95 -1.22
C LEU A 150 9.50 -9.20 -1.60
N VAL A 151 10.83 -9.07 -1.65
CA VAL A 151 11.73 -10.22 -1.67
C VAL A 151 12.31 -10.40 -0.28
N MET A 152 12.28 -11.63 0.24
CA MET A 152 12.84 -11.96 1.54
C MET A 152 13.82 -13.12 1.41
N THR A 153 15.02 -12.94 1.94
CA THR A 153 16.04 -14.00 2.04
C THR A 153 16.50 -14.14 3.48
N ILE A 154 17.03 -15.31 3.80
CA ILE A 154 17.56 -15.61 5.13
C ILE A 154 18.90 -16.33 4.99
N ASN A 155 19.85 -15.93 5.84
CA ASN A 155 21.11 -16.63 6.03
C ASN A 155 21.31 -16.86 7.52
N ALA A 156 21.87 -18.00 7.87
CA ALA A 156 22.26 -18.32 9.24
C ALA A 156 23.70 -18.83 9.23
N LYS A 157 24.50 -18.37 10.19
CA LYS A 157 25.89 -18.79 10.35
C LYS A 157 26.16 -19.09 11.81
N LYS A 158 26.63 -20.31 12.08
CA LYS A 158 27.10 -20.69 13.41
C LYS A 158 28.43 -20.01 13.71
N VAL A 159 28.52 -19.37 14.87
CA VAL A 159 29.71 -18.70 15.38
C VAL A 159 29.86 -19.11 16.84
N SER A 160 30.79 -20.03 17.12
CA SER A 160 30.91 -20.69 18.43
C SER A 160 29.60 -21.43 18.80
N ASP A 161 29.04 -21.13 19.96
CA ASP A 161 27.79 -21.61 20.55
C ASP A 161 26.57 -20.80 20.11
N MET A 162 26.77 -19.70 19.38
CA MET A 162 25.71 -18.83 18.88
C MET A 162 25.42 -19.06 17.39
N LEU A 163 24.19 -18.80 16.99
CA LEU A 163 23.72 -18.76 15.61
C LEU A 163 23.38 -17.31 15.25
N GLN A 164 24.13 -16.75 14.31
CA GLN A 164 23.85 -15.43 13.75
C GLN A 164 22.90 -15.58 12.57
N ILE A 165 21.73 -14.95 12.66
CA ILE A 165 20.68 -14.99 11.63
C ILE A 165 20.55 -13.61 11.00
N LYS A 166 20.56 -13.55 9.67
CA LYS A 166 20.34 -12.35 8.87
C LYS A 166 19.14 -12.55 7.96
N VAL A 167 18.08 -11.77 8.18
CA VAL A 167 16.92 -11.71 7.29
C VAL A 167 17.00 -10.44 6.46
N ASN A 168 17.11 -10.57 5.13
CA ASN A 168 17.05 -9.44 4.22
C ASN A 168 15.62 -9.28 3.72
N ALA A 169 15.07 -8.08 3.82
CA ALA A 169 13.77 -7.70 3.28
C ALA A 169 13.96 -6.57 2.26
N THR A 170 13.73 -6.88 0.99
CA THR A 170 13.92 -5.96 -0.15
C THR A 170 12.58 -5.51 -0.70
N ASN A 171 12.32 -4.21 -0.66
CA ASN A 171 11.19 -3.59 -1.34
C ASN A 171 11.51 -3.44 -2.82
N LEU A 172 10.72 -4.07 -3.69
CA LEU A 172 10.87 -3.97 -5.15
C LEU A 172 10.16 -2.75 -5.74
N LEU A 173 9.40 -2.01 -4.94
CA LEU A 173 8.51 -0.97 -5.41
C LEU A 173 9.18 0.41 -5.42
N PRO A 174 8.78 1.30 -6.36
CA PRO A 174 9.23 2.69 -6.40
C PRO A 174 8.54 3.57 -5.34
N HIS A 175 7.76 3.00 -4.44
CA HIS A 175 7.15 3.69 -3.30
C HIS A 175 7.40 2.89 -2.03
N ASN A 176 7.02 3.42 -0.86
CA ASN A 176 7.24 2.67 0.37
C ASN A 176 6.45 1.35 0.37
N PHE A 177 6.98 0.36 1.08
CA PHE A 177 6.28 -0.88 1.37
C PHE A 177 5.92 -0.94 2.86
N PRO A 178 4.63 -0.85 3.23
CA PRO A 178 3.47 -0.52 2.39
C PRO A 178 3.19 0.99 2.24
N THR A 179 2.74 1.41 1.06
CA THR A 179 2.30 2.79 0.81
C THR A 179 0.80 3.00 1.12
N GLY A 180 0.32 4.23 0.96
CA GLY A 180 -1.10 4.57 1.00
C GLY A 180 -1.60 4.93 2.39
N ALA A 181 -2.60 4.19 2.89
CA ALA A 181 -3.24 4.52 4.16
C ALA A 181 -2.26 4.37 5.35
N PRO A 182 -2.33 5.24 6.37
CA PRO A 182 -1.27 5.35 7.39
C PRO A 182 -1.28 4.18 8.40
N PHE A 183 -2.30 3.32 8.33
CA PHE A 183 -2.47 2.15 9.18
C PHE A 183 -2.07 0.84 8.50
N ARG A 184 -1.62 0.89 7.24
CA ARG A 184 -0.99 -0.27 6.60
C ARG A 184 0.35 -0.56 7.29
N ASN A 185 0.59 -1.82 7.55
CA ASN A 185 1.81 -2.28 8.17
C ASN A 185 2.15 -3.68 7.67
N PHE A 186 3.40 -4.06 7.84
CA PHE A 186 3.78 -5.47 7.81
C PHE A 186 4.78 -5.74 8.93
N TYR A 187 4.96 -7.02 9.26
CA TYR A 187 5.92 -7.44 10.26
C TYR A 187 6.56 -8.75 9.87
N ILE A 188 7.76 -9.00 10.39
CA ILE A 188 8.50 -10.23 10.19
C ILE A 188 8.56 -11.01 11.51
N THR A 189 8.42 -12.33 11.45
CA THR A 189 8.66 -13.24 12.57
C THR A 189 9.74 -14.22 12.18
N VAL A 190 10.65 -14.54 13.10
CA VAL A 190 11.70 -15.54 12.89
C VAL A 190 11.55 -16.64 13.94
N THR A 191 11.60 -17.90 13.50
CA THR A 191 11.50 -19.08 14.37
C THR A 191 12.66 -20.03 14.09
N ALA A 192 13.27 -20.57 15.13
CA ALA A 192 14.31 -21.60 15.05
C ALA A 192 13.78 -22.92 15.59
N GLN A 193 14.02 -24.02 14.87
CA GLN A 193 13.48 -25.35 15.16
C GLN A 193 14.57 -26.41 15.20
N ASN A 194 14.33 -27.46 16.00
CA ASN A 194 15.13 -28.69 16.01
C ASN A 194 14.71 -29.69 14.92
N SER A 195 15.39 -30.82 14.83
CA SER A 195 15.11 -31.89 13.85
C SER A 195 13.75 -32.55 14.01
N ASN A 196 13.14 -32.46 15.20
CA ASN A 196 11.79 -32.95 15.46
C ASN A 196 10.70 -31.93 15.07
N GLY A 197 11.09 -30.70 14.72
CA GLY A 197 10.18 -29.60 14.42
C GLY A 197 9.76 -28.77 15.64
N ASP A 198 10.30 -29.05 16.83
CA ASP A 198 10.03 -28.26 18.03
C ASP A 198 10.63 -26.87 17.89
N ILE A 199 9.87 -25.85 18.27
CA ILE A 199 10.35 -24.46 18.28
C ILE A 199 11.25 -24.26 19.49
N LEU A 200 12.54 -24.01 19.23
CA LEU A 200 13.54 -23.70 20.26
C LEU A 200 13.60 -22.20 20.57
N TRP A 201 13.29 -21.35 19.59
CA TRP A 201 13.31 -19.90 19.74
C TRP A 201 12.37 -19.20 18.77
N GLU A 202 11.83 -18.05 19.19
CA GLU A 202 10.99 -17.16 18.39
C GLU A 202 11.38 -15.71 18.62
N SER A 203 11.46 -14.91 17.55
CA SER A 203 11.72 -13.47 17.65
C SER A 203 10.60 -12.73 18.39
N SER A 204 9.38 -13.27 18.34
CA SER A 204 8.24 -12.77 19.09
C SER A 204 7.23 -13.87 19.40
N LYS A 205 6.94 -14.11 20.69
CA LYS A 205 5.87 -15.01 21.14
C LYS A 205 4.44 -14.47 20.92
N THR A 206 4.29 -13.19 20.57
CA THR A 206 2.98 -12.55 20.40
C THR A 206 2.94 -11.73 19.13
N HIS A 207 3.32 -10.46 19.20
CA HIS A 207 3.36 -9.55 18.06
C HIS A 207 4.63 -8.70 18.13
N PRO A 208 5.41 -8.55 17.04
CA PRO A 208 6.71 -7.86 17.07
C PRO A 208 6.66 -6.43 17.64
N ILE A 209 5.53 -5.73 17.51
CA ILE A 209 5.31 -4.42 18.15
C ILE A 209 5.58 -4.37 19.67
N LYS A 210 5.52 -5.50 20.38
CA LYS A 210 5.76 -5.58 21.82
C LYS A 210 7.21 -5.86 22.19
N ASN A 211 7.90 -6.69 21.40
CA ASN A 211 9.15 -7.33 21.80
C ASN A 211 10.20 -7.44 20.68
N ASP A 212 9.86 -7.10 19.43
CA ASP A 212 10.77 -7.11 18.28
C ASP A 212 10.48 -5.91 17.36
N LYS A 213 10.83 -4.70 17.83
CA LYS A 213 10.51 -3.45 17.13
C LYS A 213 11.23 -3.33 15.78
N GLN A 214 12.39 -3.97 15.60
CA GLN A 214 13.10 -3.94 14.31
C GLN A 214 12.29 -4.63 13.22
N ALA A 215 11.52 -5.66 13.56
CA ALA A 215 10.69 -6.40 12.63
C ALA A 215 9.29 -5.80 12.41
N MET A 216 9.03 -4.59 12.88
CA MET A 216 7.79 -3.85 12.63
C MET A 216 7.97 -2.73 11.62
N PHE A 217 7.20 -2.79 10.53
CA PHE A 217 7.28 -1.83 9.43
C PHE A 217 5.96 -1.08 9.31
N MET A 218 5.92 0.14 9.82
CA MET A 218 4.70 0.94 9.93
C MET A 218 5.00 2.44 9.91
N TYR A 219 3.97 3.20 9.54
CA TYR A 219 3.99 4.65 9.66
C TYR A 219 3.40 5.07 11.01
N ILE A 220 4.14 5.88 11.77
CA ILE A 220 3.80 6.24 13.15
C ILE A 220 3.51 7.74 13.21
N ILE A 221 2.27 8.06 13.55
CA ILE A 221 1.80 9.43 13.75
C ILE A 221 1.36 9.62 15.21
N GLY A 222 1.54 10.82 15.73
CA GLY A 222 1.33 11.12 17.14
C GLY A 222 0.89 12.54 17.44
N ASP A 223 0.57 12.78 18.70
CA ASP A 223 0.25 14.09 19.26
C ASP A 223 1.50 14.80 19.79
N ASP A 224 1.31 16.01 20.33
CA ASP A 224 2.40 16.87 20.81
C ASP A 224 3.19 16.27 21.97
N ASP A 225 2.56 15.38 22.77
CA ASP A 225 3.19 14.62 23.86
C ASP A 225 4.03 13.43 23.37
N ASN A 226 4.24 13.28 22.05
CA ASN A 226 4.90 12.12 21.44
C ASN A 226 4.16 10.79 21.64
N LYS A 227 2.85 10.81 21.89
CA LYS A 227 2.05 9.59 22.02
C LYS A 227 1.42 9.22 20.68
N PRO A 228 1.35 7.93 20.31
CA PRO A 228 0.62 7.51 19.12
C PRO A 228 -0.83 8.00 19.12
N ALA A 229 -1.26 8.62 18.03
CA ALA A 229 -2.57 9.26 17.94
C ALA A 229 -3.31 8.83 16.65
N PRO A 230 -4.66 8.76 16.68
CA PRO A 230 -5.41 8.47 15.46
C PRO A 230 -5.29 9.63 14.45
N PRO A 231 -5.47 9.36 13.14
CA PRO A 231 -5.28 10.35 12.08
C PRO A 231 -5.95 11.72 12.30
N PRO A 232 -7.18 11.83 12.84
CA PRO A 232 -7.79 13.15 13.08
C PRO A 232 -7.13 13.97 14.19
N ARG A 233 -6.43 13.33 15.15
CA ARG A 233 -5.83 13.99 16.32
C ARG A 233 -4.34 14.24 16.18
N ALA A 234 -3.63 13.43 15.38
CA ALA A 234 -2.19 13.52 15.20
C ALA A 234 -1.74 14.92 14.75
N THR A 235 -0.67 15.42 15.35
CA THR A 235 -0.04 16.72 15.07
C THR A 235 1.31 16.57 14.39
N LYS A 236 1.96 15.40 14.52
CA LYS A 236 3.27 15.12 13.93
C LYS A 236 3.45 13.67 13.52
N VAL A 237 4.51 13.44 12.77
CA VAL A 237 5.06 12.13 12.46
C VAL A 237 6.04 11.79 13.58
N LEU A 238 5.87 10.62 14.22
CA LEU A 238 6.80 10.12 15.25
C LEU A 238 7.87 9.21 14.66
N GLY A 239 7.59 8.56 13.54
CA GLY A 239 8.53 7.67 12.88
C GLY A 239 7.93 7.00 11.63
N ASP A 240 8.81 6.48 10.78
CA ASP A 240 8.42 5.70 9.61
C ASP A 240 9.40 4.54 9.45
N THR A 241 8.98 3.35 9.87
CA THR A 241 9.79 2.12 9.77
C THR A 241 9.43 1.29 8.54
N ARG A 242 8.54 1.77 7.68
CA ARG A 242 8.24 1.12 6.39
C ARG A 242 9.49 1.06 5.54
N LEU A 243 9.60 0.03 4.69
CA LEU A 243 10.68 -0.02 3.72
C LEU A 243 10.50 1.14 2.74
N LYS A 244 11.55 1.95 2.58
CA LYS A 244 11.64 3.02 1.59
C LYS A 244 11.70 2.43 0.18
N PRO A 245 11.49 3.24 -0.85
CA PRO A 245 11.51 2.75 -2.22
C PRO A 245 12.84 2.07 -2.53
N ASN A 246 12.79 0.88 -3.14
CA ASN A 246 13.97 0.09 -3.50
C ASN A 246 14.93 -0.26 -2.33
N GLU A 247 14.49 -0.11 -1.08
CA GLU A 247 15.29 -0.39 0.11
C GLU A 247 15.48 -1.90 0.31
N THR A 248 16.68 -2.31 0.71
CA THR A 248 16.90 -3.58 1.41
C THR A 248 17.22 -3.32 2.88
N ARG A 249 16.42 -3.89 3.79
CA ARG A 249 16.66 -3.85 5.24
C ARG A 249 17.15 -5.20 5.72
N ILE A 250 18.18 -5.20 6.57
CA ILE A 250 18.70 -6.40 7.22
C ILE A 250 18.24 -6.41 8.69
N LEU A 251 17.56 -7.48 9.09
CA LEU A 251 17.24 -7.80 10.49
C LEU A 251 18.26 -8.81 10.98
N ASN A 252 18.92 -8.50 12.10
CA ASN A 252 19.92 -9.37 12.68
C ASN A 252 19.39 -9.96 13.99
N TYR A 253 19.63 -11.25 14.18
CA TYR A 253 19.34 -11.97 15.41
C TYR A 253 20.53 -12.84 15.80
N GLU A 254 20.68 -13.05 17.09
CA GLU A 254 21.70 -13.93 17.65
C GLU A 254 21.04 -14.79 18.73
N ILE A 255 21.14 -16.11 18.57
CA ILE A 255 20.46 -17.09 19.43
C ILE A 255 21.43 -18.22 19.78
N PRO A 256 21.23 -18.97 20.86
CA PRO A 256 21.97 -20.22 21.08
C PRO A 256 21.75 -21.18 19.91
N SER A 257 22.84 -21.79 19.43
CA SER A 257 22.83 -22.69 18.27
C SER A 257 22.48 -24.15 18.62
N ASN A 258 22.38 -24.48 19.90
CA ASN A 258 22.13 -25.85 20.38
C ASN A 258 20.86 -26.40 19.74
N ASP A 259 21.00 -27.54 19.08
CA ASP A 259 19.92 -28.31 18.44
C ASP A 259 19.13 -27.58 17.33
N VAL A 260 19.51 -26.35 16.95
CA VAL A 260 18.85 -25.62 15.86
C VAL A 260 19.30 -26.19 14.51
N VAL A 261 18.35 -26.67 13.71
CA VAL A 261 18.60 -27.20 12.36
C VAL A 261 17.88 -26.40 11.27
N ILE A 262 16.79 -25.71 11.60
CA ILE A 262 16.00 -24.93 10.64
C ILE A 262 15.71 -23.56 11.24
N VAL A 263 15.92 -22.51 10.44
CA VAL A 263 15.42 -21.17 10.74
C VAL A 263 14.45 -20.74 9.65
N THR A 264 13.26 -20.30 10.06
CA THR A 264 12.21 -19.80 9.18
C THR A 264 11.93 -18.33 9.49
N ALA A 265 11.94 -17.48 8.48
CA ALA A 265 11.40 -16.13 8.54
C ALA A 265 10.08 -16.05 7.75
N LYS A 266 9.08 -15.38 8.30
CA LYS A 266 7.79 -15.10 7.64
C LYS A 266 7.45 -13.63 7.73
N ALA A 267 6.99 -13.05 6.63
CA ALA A 267 6.46 -11.70 6.59
C ALA A 267 4.93 -11.73 6.51
N TYR A 268 4.27 -10.93 7.34
CA TYR A 268 2.82 -10.80 7.39
C TYR A 268 2.40 -9.37 7.11
N TYR A 269 1.52 -9.18 6.14
CA TYR A 269 0.91 -7.90 5.82
C TYR A 269 -0.41 -7.72 6.56
N ASP A 270 -0.63 -6.49 7.02
CA ASP A 270 -1.84 -6.11 7.73
C ASP A 270 -2.48 -4.85 7.18
N LEU A 271 -3.80 -4.95 6.96
CA LEU A 271 -4.61 -3.81 6.56
C LEU A 271 -4.72 -2.80 7.69
N LEU A 272 -4.76 -3.22 8.95
CA LEU A 272 -5.06 -2.36 10.10
C LEU A 272 -4.06 -2.59 11.23
N LEU A 273 -3.77 -1.54 11.99
CA LEU A 273 -2.96 -1.64 13.21
C LEU A 273 -3.73 -2.37 14.33
N VAL A 274 -3.00 -3.06 15.21
CA VAL A 274 -3.56 -3.79 16.37
C VAL A 274 -4.57 -2.97 17.18
N PRO A 275 -4.34 -1.68 17.53
CA PRO A 275 -5.33 -0.90 18.28
C PRO A 275 -6.66 -0.69 17.53
N ILE A 276 -6.63 -0.62 16.19
CA ILE A 276 -7.84 -0.50 15.37
C ILE A 276 -8.61 -1.83 15.37
N LYS A 277 -7.89 -2.95 15.23
CA LYS A 277 -8.48 -4.29 15.32
C LYS A 277 -9.15 -4.52 16.68
N ASN A 278 -8.47 -4.15 17.77
CA ASN A 278 -9.03 -4.32 19.11
C ASN A 278 -10.28 -3.46 19.33
N LYS A 279 -10.31 -2.23 18.78
CA LYS A 279 -11.44 -1.31 18.95
C LYS A 279 -12.64 -1.65 18.07
N PHE A 280 -12.41 -2.13 16.85
CA PHE A 280 -13.46 -2.30 15.84
C PHE A 280 -13.66 -3.75 15.37
N GLY A 281 -12.95 -4.72 15.95
CA GLY A 281 -12.91 -6.09 15.46
C GLY A 281 -14.28 -6.76 15.38
N SER A 282 -15.17 -6.52 16.33
CA SER A 282 -16.55 -7.05 16.30
C SER A 282 -17.42 -6.46 15.20
N LYS A 283 -17.02 -5.33 14.60
CA LYS A 283 -17.76 -4.59 13.57
C LYS A 283 -17.19 -4.77 12.17
N LEU A 284 -16.06 -5.47 12.05
CA LEU A 284 -15.32 -5.61 10.80
C LEU A 284 -15.32 -7.07 10.34
N PRO A 285 -15.41 -7.34 9.03
CA PRO A 285 -15.25 -8.68 8.50
C PRO A 285 -13.93 -9.33 8.95
N LYS A 286 -13.99 -10.59 9.40
CA LYS A 286 -12.82 -11.32 9.95
C LYS A 286 -11.66 -11.38 8.96
N ASN A 287 -11.94 -11.53 7.67
CA ASN A 287 -10.93 -11.59 6.61
C ASN A 287 -10.10 -10.29 6.50
N LEU A 288 -10.64 -9.13 6.89
CA LEU A 288 -9.94 -7.85 6.89
C LEU A 288 -9.09 -7.63 8.16
N LEU A 289 -9.33 -8.42 9.21
CA LEU A 289 -8.63 -8.34 10.49
C LEU A 289 -7.43 -9.28 10.58
N GLN A 290 -7.40 -10.31 9.74
CA GLN A 290 -6.35 -11.32 9.73
C GLN A 290 -5.13 -10.83 8.96
N PRO A 291 -3.92 -10.89 9.57
CA PRO A 291 -2.68 -10.73 8.84
C PRO A 291 -2.58 -11.78 7.73
N LYS A 292 -1.98 -11.41 6.60
CA LYS A 292 -1.76 -12.30 5.45
C LYS A 292 -0.28 -12.57 5.28
N GLU A 293 0.12 -13.84 5.25
CA GLU A 293 1.49 -14.21 4.91
C GLU A 293 1.78 -13.76 3.47
N ILE A 294 2.86 -12.99 3.29
CA ILE A 294 3.24 -12.40 2.00
C ILE A 294 4.65 -12.82 1.55
N ALA A 295 5.46 -13.36 2.45
CA ALA A 295 6.75 -13.97 2.11
C ALA A 295 7.15 -14.99 3.19
N LYS A 296 7.91 -16.01 2.76
CA LYS A 296 8.52 -17.01 3.63
C LYS A 296 9.91 -17.33 3.12
N ALA A 297 10.89 -17.39 4.02
CA ALA A 297 12.26 -17.79 3.73
C ALA A 297 12.70 -18.82 4.77
N ILE A 298 13.39 -19.87 4.34
CA ILE A 298 13.86 -20.96 5.19
C ILE A 298 15.35 -21.18 4.90
N VAL A 299 16.15 -21.38 5.93
CA VAL A 299 17.53 -21.86 5.82
C VAL A 299 17.72 -23.07 6.73
N VAL A 300 18.38 -24.09 6.20
CA VAL A 300 18.89 -25.22 6.99
C VAL A 300 20.23 -24.79 7.56
N VAL A 301 20.41 -24.98 8.86
CA VAL A 301 21.66 -24.65 9.56
C VAL A 301 22.64 -25.79 9.34
N GLU A 302 23.79 -25.47 8.76
CA GLU A 302 24.94 -26.37 8.64
C GLU A 302 25.79 -26.37 9.92
#